data_AF-D3FTE7-F1
#
_entry.id   AF-D3FTE7-F1
#
_cell.length_a   1.000
_cell.length_b   1.000
_cell.length_c   1.000
_cell.angle_alpha   90.00
_cell.angle_beta   90.00
_cell.angle_gamma   90.00
#
_symmetry.space_group_name_H-M   'P 1'
#
loop_
_entity.id
_entity.type
_entity.pdbx_description
1 polymer ?
#
loop_
_entity_poly.entity_id
_entity_poly.type
_entity_poly.pdbx_seq_one_letter_code
_entity_poly.pdbx_strand_id
1 'polypeptide(L)'
;MKDNRTKRINQVQESTLVIGIDIAKENHYACAIDSRGRELAKVWRIHQSREGFIQFEEYIHMLMNQHQKTDVLIGFEATGHYWMNLAHFLKAIDFPFVLVNPLHVKNSKEMDDNLQTKNDAKDARVIAKLLPNGYFSVPRDMTPVDHSLRQGSAIRERLRKDIGAVKNRIQRWIALYFPEFRQPLRILENKN
;
A
#
# COMPACT_ATOMS: atom_id res chain seq x y z
N MET A 1 9.11 24.78 4.57
CA MET A 1 8.28 23.68 4.01
C MET A 1 8.63 23.25 2.57
N LYS A 2 9.43 24.01 1.79
CA LYS A 2 9.78 23.68 0.37
C LYS A 2 10.90 22.64 0.14
N ASP A 3 11.50 22.10 1.20
CA ASP A 3 12.82 21.43 1.12
C ASP A 3 12.76 19.88 1.11
N ASN A 4 11.69 19.26 1.63
CA ASN A 4 11.64 17.79 1.76
C ASN A 4 11.40 17.04 0.44
N ARG A 5 10.70 17.65 -0.52
CA ARG A 5 10.40 16.99 -1.80
C ARG A 5 11.60 16.99 -2.73
N THR A 6 12.28 18.12 -2.87
CA THR A 6 13.51 18.24 -3.66
C THR A 6 14.57 17.27 -3.17
N LYS A 7 14.72 17.12 -1.85
CA LYS A 7 15.61 16.12 -1.23
C LYS A 7 15.25 14.69 -1.66
N ARG A 8 13.96 14.32 -1.68
CA ARG A 8 13.50 13.00 -2.13
C ARG A 8 13.72 12.75 -3.61
N ILE A 9 13.53 13.77 -4.45
CA ILE A 9 13.82 13.67 -5.90
C ILE A 9 15.32 13.39 -6.09
N ASN A 10 16.17 14.12 -5.39
CA ASN A 10 17.63 13.96 -5.49
C ASN A 10 18.17 12.63 -4.93
N GLN A 11 17.36 11.87 -4.18
CA GLN A 11 17.71 10.51 -3.74
C GLN A 11 17.67 9.50 -4.89
N VAL A 12 16.88 9.74 -5.93
CA VAL A 12 16.78 8.86 -7.09
C VAL A 12 17.78 9.31 -8.13
N GLN A 13 18.88 8.58 -8.26
CA GLN A 13 19.95 8.88 -9.21
C GLN A 13 19.86 7.99 -10.45
N GLU A 14 20.66 8.29 -11.48
CA GLU A 14 20.76 7.45 -12.67
C GLU A 14 21.28 6.03 -12.36
N SER A 15 22.03 5.88 -11.26
CA SER A 15 22.49 4.59 -10.73
C SER A 15 21.41 3.80 -9.98
N THR A 16 20.24 4.38 -9.74
CA THR A 16 19.18 3.76 -8.93
C THR A 16 18.22 2.93 -9.79
N LEU A 17 18.00 1.68 -9.38
CA LEU A 17 16.90 0.83 -9.81
C LEU A 17 15.65 1.18 -9.02
N VAL A 18 14.59 1.63 -9.69
CA VAL A 18 13.35 2.03 -9.04
C VAL A 18 12.30 0.95 -9.24
N ILE A 19 11.71 0.45 -8.16
CA ILE A 19 10.74 -0.64 -8.20
C ILE A 19 9.44 -0.19 -7.56
N GLY A 20 8.37 -0.14 -8.34
CA GLY A 20 7.01 0.04 -7.84
C GLY A 20 6.31 -1.31 -7.67
N ILE A 21 5.69 -1.54 -6.53
CA ILE A 21 4.98 -2.79 -6.23
C ILE A 21 3.53 -2.48 -5.88
N ASP A 22 2.60 -3.11 -6.60
CA ASP A 22 1.20 -3.20 -6.23
C ASP A 22 0.98 -4.44 -5.35
N ILE A 23 0.42 -4.23 -4.15
CA ILE A 23 0.36 -5.25 -3.09
C ILE A 23 -1.05 -5.81 -2.98
N ALA A 24 -1.22 -7.07 -3.38
CA ALA A 24 -2.43 -7.83 -3.10
C ALA A 24 -2.25 -8.91 -2.02
N LYS A 25 -3.32 -9.63 -1.69
CA LYS A 25 -3.35 -10.66 -0.64
C LYS A 25 -2.40 -11.84 -0.91
N GLU A 26 -2.38 -12.35 -2.14
CA GLU A 26 -1.66 -13.59 -2.49
C GLU A 26 -0.48 -13.34 -3.43
N ASN A 27 -0.65 -12.41 -4.36
CA ASN A 27 0.30 -12.13 -5.42
C ASN A 27 0.49 -10.62 -5.54
N HIS A 28 1.72 -10.14 -5.38
CA HIS A 28 2.08 -8.76 -5.68
C HIS A 28 2.57 -8.65 -7.12
N TYR A 29 2.50 -7.46 -7.68
CA TYR A 29 3.01 -7.16 -9.01
C TYR A 29 4.05 -6.06 -8.92
N ALA A 30 5.23 -6.30 -9.49
CA ALA A 30 6.35 -5.37 -9.44
C ALA A 30 6.73 -4.88 -10.83
N CYS A 31 7.07 -3.60 -10.91
CA CYS A 31 7.57 -2.94 -12.10
C CYS A 31 8.89 -2.25 -11.80
N ALA A 32 9.92 -2.53 -12.61
CA ALA A 32 11.23 -1.90 -12.53
C ALA A 32 11.37 -0.83 -13.60
N ILE A 33 11.76 0.38 -13.18
CA ILE A 33 12.07 1.50 -14.05
C ILE A 33 13.43 2.11 -13.70
N ASP A 34 13.98 2.92 -14.60
CA ASP A 34 15.09 3.81 -14.29
C ASP A 34 14.61 5.17 -13.74
N SER A 35 15.55 6.04 -13.35
CA SER A 35 15.26 7.39 -12.86
C SER A 35 14.53 8.29 -13.88
N ARG A 36 14.55 7.92 -15.16
CA ARG A 36 13.85 8.63 -16.25
C ARG A 36 12.46 8.06 -16.53
N GLY A 37 12.04 7.01 -15.82
CA GLY A 37 10.74 6.37 -16.01
C GLY A 37 10.68 5.33 -17.13
N ARG A 38 11.82 4.90 -17.68
CA ARG A 38 11.87 3.84 -18.69
C ARG A 38 11.79 2.47 -18.01
N GLU A 39 10.92 1.60 -18.50
CA GLU A 39 10.80 0.22 -18.01
C GLU A 39 12.09 -0.56 -18.32
N LEU A 40 12.66 -1.17 -17.28
CA LEU A 40 13.87 -2.00 -17.37
C LEU A 40 13.52 -3.49 -17.50
N ALA A 41 12.34 -3.88 -17.04
CA ALA A 41 11.84 -5.25 -17.12
C ALA A 41 10.32 -5.27 -17.33
N LYS A 42 9.82 -6.38 -17.87
CA LYS A 42 8.38 -6.65 -17.85
C LYS A 42 7.90 -6.79 -16.41
N VAL A 43 6.67 -6.37 -16.15
CA VAL A 43 6.04 -6.56 -14.83
C VAL A 43 6.05 -8.04 -14.46
N TRP A 44 6.51 -8.34 -13.26
CA TRP A 44 6.58 -9.71 -12.73
C TRP A 44 5.76 -9.86 -11.46
N ARG A 45 5.43 -11.10 -11.15
CA ARG A 45 4.62 -11.48 -9.99
C ARG A 45 5.51 -11.91 -8.84
N ILE A 46 5.17 -11.49 -7.63
CA ILE A 46 5.82 -11.91 -6.38
C ILE A 46 4.77 -12.64 -5.55
N HIS A 47 5.09 -13.84 -5.10
CA HIS A 47 4.21 -14.58 -4.20
C HIS A 47 4.36 -14.08 -2.77
N GLN A 48 3.24 -13.96 -2.04
CA GLN A 48 3.21 -13.63 -0.61
C GLN A 48 3.66 -14.84 0.23
N SER A 49 4.92 -15.26 0.04
CA SER A 49 5.59 -16.35 0.77
C SER A 49 7.07 -16.04 0.92
N ARG A 50 7.77 -16.77 1.81
CA ARG A 50 9.21 -16.60 2.01
C ARG A 50 9.99 -16.90 0.74
N GLU A 51 9.63 -17.96 0.03
CA GLU A 51 10.26 -18.36 -1.23
C GLU A 51 10.03 -17.30 -2.31
N GLY A 52 8.82 -16.75 -2.40
CA GLY A 52 8.50 -15.66 -3.32
C GLY A 52 9.32 -14.40 -3.05
N PHE A 53 9.60 -14.09 -1.78
CA PHE A 53 10.43 -12.96 -1.39
C PHE A 53 11.92 -13.18 -1.68
N ILE A 54 12.44 -14.40 -1.49
CA ILE A 54 13.81 -14.75 -1.88
C ILE A 54 13.98 -14.64 -3.40
N GLN A 55 13.04 -15.18 -4.17
CA GLN A 55 13.03 -15.02 -5.63
C GLN A 55 12.97 -13.56 -6.07
N PHE A 56 12.24 -12.73 -5.31
CA PHE A 56 12.18 -11.29 -5.56
C PHE A 56 13.54 -10.62 -5.34
N GLU A 57 14.23 -10.92 -4.25
CA GLU A 57 15.59 -10.42 -3.97
C GLU A 57 16.58 -10.82 -5.07
N GLU A 58 16.60 -12.09 -5.46
CA GLU A 58 17.43 -12.60 -6.56
C GLU A 58 17.17 -11.85 -7.87
N TYR A 59 15.89 -11.60 -8.17
CA TYR A 59 15.50 -10.87 -9.37
C TYR A 59 15.93 -9.40 -9.34
N ILE A 60 15.92 -8.75 -8.17
CA ILE A 60 16.46 -7.40 -8.02
C ILE A 60 17.95 -7.38 -8.32
N HIS A 61 18.72 -8.28 -7.73
CA HIS A 61 20.17 -8.36 -7.98
C HIS A 61 20.47 -8.62 -9.46
N MET A 62 19.71 -9.50 -10.10
CA MET A 62 19.82 -9.75 -11.55
C MET A 62 19.60 -8.46 -12.35
N LEU A 63 18.54 -7.70 -12.05
CA LEU A 63 18.25 -6.43 -12.74
C LEU A 63 19.31 -5.35 -12.46
N MET A 64 19.82 -5.28 -11.24
CA MET A 64 20.89 -4.36 -10.88
C MET A 64 22.16 -4.64 -11.70
N ASN A 65 22.56 -5.91 -11.80
CA ASN A 65 23.70 -6.32 -12.61
C ASN A 65 23.49 -6.07 -14.10
N GLN A 66 22.31 -6.44 -14.64
CA GLN A 66 21.98 -6.30 -16.05
C GLN A 66 21.97 -4.82 -16.51
N HIS A 67 21.48 -3.92 -15.66
CA HIS A 67 21.33 -2.50 -15.98
C HIS A 67 22.36 -1.59 -15.30
N GLN A 68 23.42 -2.17 -14.72
CA GLN A 68 24.52 -1.46 -14.06
C GLN A 68 24.01 -0.46 -13.00
N LYS A 69 23.06 -0.90 -12.18
CA LYS A 69 22.52 -0.11 -11.07
C LYS A 69 23.22 -0.49 -9.77
N THR A 70 23.62 0.49 -8.99
CA THR A 70 24.29 0.30 -7.69
C THR A 70 23.33 0.42 -6.52
N ASP A 71 22.23 1.14 -6.72
CA ASP A 71 21.26 1.44 -5.68
C ASP A 71 19.88 0.91 -6.09
N VAL A 72 19.03 0.64 -5.10
CA VAL A 72 17.63 0.27 -5.32
C VAL A 72 16.73 1.17 -4.47
N LEU A 73 15.56 1.52 -5.00
CA LEU A 73 14.49 2.15 -4.25
C LEU A 73 13.19 1.42 -4.52
N ILE A 74 12.64 0.78 -3.49
CA ILE A 74 11.39 0.03 -3.59
C ILE A 74 10.25 0.87 -3.02
N GLY A 75 9.15 1.01 -3.76
CA GLY A 75 7.97 1.71 -3.29
C GLY A 75 6.70 0.90 -3.47
N PHE A 76 5.81 0.99 -2.49
CA PHE A 76 4.49 0.38 -2.57
C PHE A 76 3.42 1.19 -1.84
N GLU A 77 2.17 0.97 -2.24
CA GLU A 77 1.01 1.56 -1.60
C GLU A 77 0.70 0.86 -0.28
N ALA A 78 0.54 1.62 0.81
CA ALA A 78 0.26 1.09 2.14
C ALA A 78 -1.24 0.78 2.35
N THR A 79 -1.82 -0.05 1.50
CA THR A 79 -3.25 -0.40 1.56
C THR A 79 -3.45 -1.77 2.20
N GLY A 80 -4.08 -1.79 3.37
CA GLY A 80 -4.24 -3.01 4.18
C GLY A 80 -3.01 -3.38 5.02
N HIS A 81 -2.87 -4.65 5.37
CA HIS A 81 -1.78 -5.16 6.24
C HIS A 81 -0.77 -6.05 5.50
N TYR A 82 -1.06 -6.50 4.28
CA TYR A 82 -0.21 -7.45 3.55
C TYR A 82 1.18 -6.90 3.22
N TRP A 83 1.30 -5.58 3.05
CA TRP A 83 2.59 -4.92 2.82
C TRP A 83 3.57 -5.07 3.99
N MET A 84 3.07 -5.32 5.20
CA MET A 84 3.91 -5.48 6.39
C MET A 84 4.81 -6.71 6.30
N ASN A 85 4.35 -7.78 5.66
CA ASN A 85 5.15 -9.00 5.46
C ASN A 85 6.36 -8.70 4.57
N LEU A 86 6.11 -8.05 3.43
CA LEU A 86 7.16 -7.64 2.51
C LEU A 86 8.10 -6.61 3.14
N ALA A 87 7.56 -5.61 3.84
CA ALA A 87 8.35 -4.62 4.56
C ALA A 87 9.26 -5.26 5.62
N HIS A 88 8.77 -6.26 6.35
CA HIS A 88 9.57 -6.97 7.33
C HIS A 88 10.71 -7.75 6.67
N PHE A 89 10.43 -8.42 5.55
CA PHE A 89 11.47 -9.10 4.76
C PHE A 89 12.52 -8.12 4.23
N LEU A 90 12.09 -7.00 3.62
CA LEU A 90 12.99 -5.98 3.08
C LEU A 90 13.89 -5.37 4.16
N LYS A 91 13.36 -5.14 5.37
CA LYS A 91 14.18 -4.71 6.52
C LYS A 91 15.21 -5.75 6.92
N ALA A 92 14.88 -7.04 6.87
CA ALA A 92 15.80 -8.10 7.27
C ALA A 92 16.99 -8.25 6.32
N ILE A 93 16.83 -7.87 5.05
CA ILE A 93 17.90 -7.88 4.03
C ILE A 93 18.51 -6.48 3.78
N ASP A 94 18.18 -5.49 4.61
CA ASP A 94 18.65 -4.10 4.50
C ASP A 94 18.32 -3.39 3.17
N PHE A 95 17.21 -3.76 2.54
CA PHE A 95 16.73 -3.09 1.33
C PHE A 95 15.87 -1.86 1.67
N PRO A 96 16.19 -0.67 1.12
CA PRO A 96 15.42 0.53 1.37
C PRO A 96 14.06 0.45 0.68
N PHE A 97 13.01 0.80 1.43
CA PHE A 97 11.67 0.89 0.89
C PHE A 97 10.93 2.14 1.37
N VAL A 98 9.96 2.58 0.57
CA VAL A 98 9.16 3.77 0.80
C VAL A 98 7.67 3.49 0.58
N LEU A 99 6.83 4.28 1.24
CA LEU A 99 5.38 4.17 1.13
C LEU A 99 4.83 5.29 0.24
N VAL A 100 4.01 4.92 -0.73
CA VAL A 100 3.28 5.84 -1.60
C VAL A 100 1.86 6.05 -1.04
N ASN A 101 1.38 7.29 -1.09
CA ASN A 101 0.02 7.61 -0.64
C ASN A 101 -1.01 7.11 -1.67
N PRO A 102 -2.03 6.33 -1.27
CA PRO A 102 -3.13 5.89 -2.13
C PRO A 102 -3.78 7.00 -2.96
N LEU A 103 -3.88 8.22 -2.41
CA LEU A 103 -4.44 9.37 -3.13
C LEU A 103 -3.59 9.78 -4.35
N HIS A 104 -2.27 9.72 -4.23
CA HIS A 104 -1.37 10.01 -5.36
C HIS A 104 -1.47 8.93 -6.43
N VAL A 105 -1.54 7.67 -6.01
CA VAL A 105 -1.73 6.53 -6.91
C VAL A 105 -3.04 6.67 -7.69
N LYS A 106 -4.15 6.96 -7.01
CA LYS A 106 -5.46 7.17 -7.64
C LYS A 106 -5.45 8.32 -8.65
N ASN A 107 -4.96 9.49 -8.26
CA ASN A 107 -4.93 10.66 -9.14
C ASN A 107 -4.06 10.43 -10.38
N SER A 108 -2.95 9.70 -10.24
CA SER A 108 -2.09 9.36 -11.39
C SER A 108 -2.71 8.32 -12.31
N LYS A 109 -3.53 7.39 -11.80
CA LYS A 109 -4.28 6.44 -12.65
C LYS A 109 -5.24 7.16 -13.60
N GLU A 110 -5.98 8.13 -13.09
CA GLU A 110 -6.94 8.92 -13.90
C GLU A 110 -6.26 9.67 -15.07
N MET A 111 -4.96 9.96 -14.98
CA MET A 111 -4.19 10.61 -16.04
C MET A 111 -3.60 9.62 -17.06
N ASP A 112 -3.30 8.38 -16.65
CA ASP A 112 -2.64 7.33 -17.47
C ASP A 112 -3.65 6.38 -18.16
N ASP A 113 -4.96 6.63 -18.03
CA ASP A 113 -6.07 5.72 -18.36
C ASP A 113 -6.29 5.38 -19.86
N ASN A 114 -5.31 5.61 -20.73
CA ASN A 114 -5.40 5.40 -22.19
C ASN A 114 -4.99 3.99 -22.69
N LEU A 115 -4.75 3.00 -21.80
CA LEU A 115 -4.25 1.67 -22.20
C LEU A 115 -5.15 0.52 -21.70
N GLN A 116 -5.53 -0.42 -22.57
CA GLN A 116 -6.30 -1.63 -22.24
C GLN A 116 -5.41 -2.78 -21.69
N THR A 117 -4.72 -2.56 -20.57
CA THR A 117 -3.91 -3.62 -19.90
C THR A 117 -4.50 -4.02 -18.54
N LYS A 118 -4.17 -5.24 -18.07
CA LYS A 118 -4.59 -5.76 -16.75
C LYS A 118 -4.23 -4.77 -15.62
N ASN A 119 -5.18 -4.53 -14.71
CA ASN A 119 -5.08 -3.47 -13.70
C ASN A 119 -3.85 -3.59 -12.78
N ASP A 120 -3.52 -4.79 -12.30
CA ASP A 120 -2.43 -4.95 -11.32
C ASP A 120 -1.05 -4.52 -11.88
N ALA A 121 -0.81 -4.76 -13.18
CA ALA A 121 0.41 -4.34 -13.86
C ALA A 121 0.48 -2.83 -14.09
N LYS A 122 -0.67 -2.18 -14.29
CA LYS A 122 -0.75 -0.72 -14.39
C LYS A 122 -0.46 -0.07 -13.04
N ASP A 123 -1.00 -0.64 -11.97
CA ASP A 123 -0.87 -0.10 -10.63
C ASP A 123 0.59 -0.10 -10.18
N ALA A 124 1.32 -1.20 -10.43
CA ALA A 124 2.76 -1.28 -10.19
C ALA A 124 3.55 -0.22 -10.98
N ARG A 125 3.19 0.04 -12.24
CA ARG A 125 3.82 1.07 -13.09
C ARG A 125 3.56 2.48 -12.57
N VAL A 126 2.32 2.78 -12.18
CA VAL A 126 1.94 4.08 -11.61
C VAL A 126 2.73 4.34 -10.33
N ILE A 127 2.81 3.34 -9.44
CA ILE A 127 3.60 3.43 -8.22
C ILE A 127 5.07 3.69 -8.53
N ALA A 128 5.66 2.95 -9.47
CA ALA A 128 7.06 3.13 -9.86
C ALA A 128 7.33 4.56 -10.35
N LYS A 129 6.50 5.09 -11.25
CA LYS A 129 6.61 6.45 -11.81
C LYS A 129 6.49 7.56 -10.76
N LEU A 130 5.83 7.32 -9.64
CA LEU A 130 5.69 8.29 -8.55
C LEU A 130 6.98 8.46 -7.73
N LEU A 131 7.85 7.45 -7.70
CA LEU A 131 9.03 7.44 -6.84
C LEU A 131 10.07 8.50 -7.27
N PRO A 132 10.52 8.59 -8.55
CA PRO A 132 11.47 9.61 -8.98
C PRO A 132 10.96 11.04 -8.75
N ASN A 133 9.64 11.22 -8.73
CA ASN A 133 8.97 12.50 -8.52
C ASN A 133 8.85 12.92 -7.05
N GLY A 134 9.35 12.11 -6.12
CA GLY A 134 9.36 12.36 -4.68
C GLY A 134 8.01 12.20 -3.99
N TYR A 135 7.02 11.57 -4.65
CA TYR A 135 5.68 11.33 -4.10
C TYR A 135 5.63 10.09 -3.20
N PHE A 136 6.60 9.96 -2.31
CA PHE A 136 6.71 8.86 -1.36
C PHE A 136 7.07 9.39 0.03
N SER A 137 6.88 8.56 1.05
CA SER A 137 7.27 8.83 2.43
C SER A 137 8.11 7.66 2.96
N VAL A 138 9.15 7.98 3.73
CA VAL A 138 9.93 6.95 4.41
C VAL A 138 9.11 6.44 5.60
N PRO A 139 8.83 5.14 5.70
CA PRO A 139 8.11 4.59 6.83
C PRO A 139 8.90 4.84 8.12
N ARG A 140 8.25 5.43 9.12
CA ARG A 140 8.80 5.57 10.45
C ARG A 140 8.85 4.19 11.12
N ASP A 141 9.93 3.90 11.84
CA ASP A 141 9.94 2.75 12.73
C ASP A 141 8.82 2.88 13.76
N MET A 142 7.95 1.88 13.78
CA MET A 142 6.89 1.82 14.77
C MET A 142 7.50 1.43 16.11
N THR A 143 7.27 2.27 17.12
CA THR A 143 7.53 1.91 18.50
C THR A 143 6.53 0.84 18.96
N PRO A 144 6.82 0.09 20.04
CA PRO A 144 5.85 -0.82 20.64
C PRO A 144 4.50 -0.15 20.96
N VAL A 145 4.53 1.12 21.35
CA VAL A 145 3.32 1.93 21.60
C VAL A 145 2.51 2.15 20.32
N ASP A 146 3.18 2.45 19.20
CA ASP A 146 2.50 2.63 17.90
C ASP A 146 1.80 1.34 17.45
N HIS A 147 2.40 0.19 17.73
CA HIS A 147 1.82 -1.11 17.42
C HIS A 147 0.53 -1.35 18.25
N SER A 148 0.59 -1.10 19.57
CA SER A 148 -0.59 -1.20 20.44
C SER A 148 -1.72 -0.24 20.04
N LEU A 149 -1.39 1.00 19.67
CA LEU A 149 -2.37 1.98 19.20
C LEU A 149 -3.04 1.54 17.89
N ARG A 150 -2.27 0.99 16.94
CA ARG A 150 -2.82 0.44 15.69
C ARG A 150 -3.76 -0.73 15.96
N GLN A 151 -3.37 -1.68 16.82
CA GLN A 151 -4.24 -2.78 17.21
C GLN A 151 -5.52 -2.28 17.88
N GLY A 152 -5.42 -1.34 18.81
CA GLY A 152 -6.57 -0.73 19.48
C GLY A 152 -7.52 -0.06 18.50
N SER A 153 -7.00 0.66 17.50
CA SER A 153 -7.82 1.27 16.43
C SER A 153 -8.57 0.22 15.61
N ALA A 154 -7.90 -0.88 15.24
CA ALA A 154 -8.53 -1.98 14.50
C ALA A 154 -9.63 -2.69 15.31
N ILE A 155 -9.40 -2.89 16.62
CA ILE A 155 -10.41 -3.45 17.54
C ILE A 155 -11.61 -2.51 17.63
N ARG A 156 -11.37 -1.20 17.80
CA ARG A 156 -12.44 -0.19 17.87
C ARG A 156 -13.31 -0.19 16.61
N GLU A 157 -12.69 -0.28 15.43
CA GLU A 157 -13.41 -0.34 14.15
C GLU A 157 -14.30 -1.59 14.05
N ARG A 158 -13.77 -2.75 14.48
CA ARG A 158 -14.56 -4.00 14.55
C ARG A 158 -15.76 -3.84 15.49
N LEU A 159 -15.52 -3.34 16.71
CA LEU A 159 -16.59 -3.13 17.70
C LEU A 159 -17.66 -2.16 17.19
N ARG A 160 -17.27 -1.08 16.49
CA ARG A 160 -18.23 -0.16 15.87
C ARG A 160 -19.12 -0.87 14.84
N LYS A 161 -18.56 -1.74 14.01
CA LYS A 161 -19.34 -2.55 13.05
C LYS A 161 -20.28 -3.53 13.73
N ASP A 162 -19.81 -4.21 14.78
CA ASP A 162 -20.61 -5.17 15.55
C ASP A 162 -21.79 -4.47 16.24
N ILE A 163 -21.56 -3.30 16.86
CA ILE A 163 -22.62 -2.47 17.45
C ILE A 163 -23.66 -2.10 16.38
N GLY A 164 -23.22 -1.66 15.20
CA GLY A 164 -24.12 -1.35 14.09
C GLY A 164 -24.96 -2.55 13.64
N ALA A 165 -24.33 -3.72 13.51
CA ALA A 165 -25.02 -4.96 13.14
C ALA A 165 -26.06 -5.38 14.19
N VAL A 166 -25.73 -5.29 15.48
CA VAL A 166 -26.67 -5.59 16.58
C VAL A 166 -27.82 -4.58 16.61
N LYS A 167 -27.55 -3.28 16.44
CA LYS A 167 -28.58 -2.24 16.37
C LYS A 167 -29.57 -2.50 15.24
N ASN A 168 -29.07 -2.84 14.05
CA ASN A 168 -29.92 -3.18 12.91
C ASN A 168 -30.77 -4.43 13.17
N ARG A 169 -30.22 -5.44 13.86
CA ARG A 169 -30.95 -6.65 14.23
C ARG A 169 -32.09 -6.35 15.21
N ILE A 170 -31.83 -5.50 16.21
CA ILE A 170 -32.86 -5.05 17.17
C ILE A 170 -33.96 -4.27 16.46
N GLN A 171 -33.61 -3.30 15.61
CA GLN A 171 -34.58 -2.53 14.82
C GLN A 171 -35.46 -3.44 13.95
N ARG A 172 -34.87 -4.46 13.33
CA ARG A 172 -35.62 -5.46 12.55
C ARG A 172 -36.61 -6.24 13.41
N TRP A 173 -36.22 -6.67 14.61
CA TRP A 173 -37.13 -7.39 15.52
C TRP A 173 -38.27 -6.50 16.00
N ILE A 174 -38.00 -5.24 16.34
CA ILE A 174 -39.07 -4.29 16.72
C ILE A 174 -40.05 -4.11 15.56
N ALA A 175 -39.56 -3.94 14.33
CA ALA A 175 -40.41 -3.79 13.15
C ALA A 175 -41.29 -5.02 12.86
N LEU A 176 -40.80 -6.23 13.16
CA LEU A 176 -41.52 -7.48 12.94
C LEU A 176 -42.58 -7.77 14.01
N TYR A 177 -42.28 -7.50 15.28
CA TYR A 177 -43.11 -7.95 16.40
C TYR A 177 -43.87 -6.81 17.10
N PHE A 178 -43.41 -5.56 16.97
CA PHE A 178 -44.01 -4.37 17.61
C PHE A 178 -44.05 -3.17 16.63
N PRO A 179 -44.78 -3.29 15.50
CA PRO A 179 -44.83 -2.24 14.47
C PRO A 179 -45.46 -0.92 14.95
N GLU A 180 -46.23 -0.96 16.04
CA GLU A 180 -46.80 0.21 16.74
C GLU A 180 -45.72 1.10 17.38
N PHE A 181 -44.53 0.55 17.66
CA PHE A 181 -43.38 1.26 18.22
C PHE A 181 -42.67 2.09 17.12
N ARG A 182 -43.38 3.06 16.54
CA ARG A 182 -42.91 3.90 15.42
C ARG A 182 -41.87 4.95 15.78
N GLN A 183 -41.56 5.14 17.06
CA GLN A 183 -40.43 5.99 17.45
C GLN A 183 -39.18 5.11 17.53
N PRO A 184 -38.27 5.16 16.54
CA PRO A 184 -37.01 4.43 16.64
C PRO A 184 -36.32 4.92 17.90
N LEU A 185 -35.80 3.99 18.73
CA LEU A 185 -35.01 4.29 19.92
C LEU A 185 -33.89 5.30 19.57
N ARG A 186 -34.18 6.60 19.73
CA ARG A 186 -33.22 7.72 19.64
C ARG A 186 -32.10 7.61 20.69
N ILE A 187 -32.27 6.72 21.67
CA ILE A 187 -31.36 6.49 22.79
C ILE A 187 -30.06 5.80 22.34
N LEU A 188 -30.03 5.17 21.17
CA LEU A 188 -28.82 4.55 20.60
C LEU A 188 -28.13 5.43 19.52
N GLU A 189 -28.50 6.71 19.42
CA GLU A 189 -27.90 7.69 18.48
C GLU A 189 -26.97 8.70 19.18
N ASN A 190 -26.31 8.30 20.27
CA ASN A 190 -25.21 9.11 20.79
C ASN A 190 -24.04 9.06 19.79
N LYS A 191 -24.02 10.06 18.92
CA LYS A 191 -22.86 10.47 18.12
C LYS A 191 -21.75 10.91 19.08
N ASN A 192 -20.72 10.08 19.21
CA ASN A 192 -19.35 10.45 19.59
C ASN A 192 -18.37 9.74 18.64
#